data_AF-A0A9D2T683-F1
#
_entry.id   AF-A0A9D2T683-F1
#
_cell.length_a   1.000
_cell.length_b   1.000
_cell.length_c   1.000
_cell.angle_alpha   90.00
_cell.angle_beta   90.00
_cell.angle_gamma   90.00
#
_symmetry.space_group_name_H-M   'P 1'
#
loop_
_entity.id
_entity.type
_entity.pdbx_description
1 polymer ?
#
loop_
_entity_poly.entity_id
_entity_poly.type
_entity_poly.pdbx_seq_one_letter_code
_entity_poly.pdbx_strand_id
1 'polypeptide(L)'
;MEKDYELVLKALGENTSTTNELLKILDSELSLPNIPTPTLGGEVFWNNIAEYGGWKLQQNMITHHARILNSDNVRIAWGTINGMIKAMDRMAAQLHKYEKKKKETSGDRITLMEELKKLKELLDIGAITQREYDEKKKRIMDQL
;
A
#
# COMPACT_ATOMS: atom_id res chain seq x y z
N MET A 1 -4.88 -12.83 -29.55
CA MET A 1 -5.30 -11.87 -28.52
C MET A 1 -4.56 -12.26 -27.25
N GLU A 2 -3.33 -11.80 -27.16
CA GLU A 2 -2.46 -12.01 -26.00
C GLU A 2 -3.06 -11.18 -24.86
N LYS A 3 -3.38 -11.84 -23.76
CA LYS A 3 -4.37 -11.34 -22.81
C LYS A 3 -3.71 -10.24 -21.95
N ASP A 4 -4.27 -9.03 -22.00
CA ASP A 4 -3.73 -7.81 -21.39
C ASP A 4 -3.39 -7.92 -19.89
N TYR A 5 -3.98 -8.89 -19.18
CA TYR A 5 -3.61 -9.17 -17.80
C TYR A 5 -2.19 -9.74 -17.66
N GLU A 6 -1.67 -10.50 -18.65
CA GLU A 6 -0.29 -11.00 -18.65
C GLU A 6 0.70 -9.84 -18.71
N LEU A 7 0.36 -8.76 -19.41
CA LEU A 7 1.17 -7.55 -19.51
C LEU A 7 1.23 -6.80 -18.17
N VAL A 8 0.09 -6.75 -17.46
CA VAL A 8 -0.03 -6.17 -16.12
C VAL A 8 0.66 -7.05 -15.07
N LEU A 9 0.55 -8.38 -15.16
CA LEU A 9 1.22 -9.34 -14.28
C LEU A 9 2.75 -9.33 -14.46
N LYS A 10 3.21 -9.14 -15.70
CA LYS A 10 4.64 -9.01 -16.04
C LYS A 10 5.21 -7.66 -15.60
N ALA A 11 4.39 -6.61 -15.57
CA ALA A 11 4.75 -5.28 -15.05
C ALA A 11 4.73 -5.21 -13.50
N LEU A 12 3.92 -6.05 -12.83
CA LEU A 12 3.84 -6.17 -11.37
C LEU A 12 4.83 -7.19 -10.78
N GLY A 13 5.80 -7.63 -11.58
CA GLY A 13 6.82 -8.59 -11.17
C GLY A 13 7.68 -8.05 -10.03
N GLU A 14 7.32 -8.41 -8.80
CA GLU A 14 8.22 -8.79 -7.69
C GLU A 14 7.41 -9.25 -6.45
N ASN A 15 6.66 -10.35 -6.61
CA ASN A 15 6.21 -11.35 -5.60
C ASN A 15 4.84 -11.93 -5.96
N THR A 16 4.85 -12.78 -6.97
CA THR A 16 3.73 -13.53 -7.56
C THR A 16 2.96 -14.44 -6.59
N SER A 17 3.48 -14.71 -5.40
CA SER A 17 2.79 -15.54 -4.40
C SER A 17 1.68 -14.76 -3.67
N THR A 18 1.98 -13.52 -3.27
CA THR A 18 1.07 -12.68 -2.47
C THR A 18 -0.14 -12.19 -3.28
N THR A 19 0.04 -11.93 -4.57
CA THR A 19 -1.03 -11.47 -5.45
C THR A 19 -2.12 -12.52 -5.66
N ASN A 20 -1.73 -13.79 -5.79
CA ASN A 20 -2.67 -14.90 -5.95
C ASN A 20 -3.48 -15.17 -4.68
N GLU A 21 -2.89 -14.92 -3.51
CA GLU A 21 -3.56 -15.09 -2.23
C GLU A 21 -4.58 -13.96 -1.98
N LEU A 22 -4.24 -12.72 -2.37
CA LEU A 22 -5.15 -11.57 -2.32
C LEU A 22 -6.35 -11.76 -3.27
N LEU A 23 -6.11 -12.27 -4.48
CA LEU A 23 -7.18 -12.56 -5.44
C LEU A 23 -8.14 -13.63 -4.93
N LYS A 24 -7.62 -14.70 -4.28
CA LYS A 24 -8.46 -15.74 -3.67
C LYS A 24 -9.31 -15.24 -2.52
N ILE A 25 -8.77 -14.35 -1.68
CA ILE A 25 -9.51 -13.74 -0.56
C ILE A 25 -10.62 -12.82 -1.08
N LEU A 26 -10.35 -12.07 -2.16
CA LEU A 26 -11.34 -11.24 -2.83
C LEU A 26 -12.45 -12.11 -3.46
N ASP A 27 -12.08 -13.20 -4.14
CA ASP A 27 -13.03 -14.13 -4.77
C ASP A 27 -13.88 -14.91 -3.74
N SER A 28 -13.33 -15.25 -2.57
CA SER A 28 -14.06 -16.02 -1.56
C SER A 28 -15.08 -15.19 -0.77
N GLU A 29 -14.92 -13.87 -0.73
CA GLU A 29 -15.70 -12.96 0.13
C GLU A 29 -16.61 -11.99 -0.65
N LEU A 30 -16.50 -11.93 -1.98
CA LEU A 30 -17.28 -11.02 -2.82
C LEU A 30 -18.28 -11.78 -3.69
N SER A 31 -19.55 -11.72 -3.29
CA SER A 31 -20.65 -11.99 -4.20
C SER A 31 -20.65 -10.93 -5.30
N LEU A 32 -20.27 -11.35 -6.51
CA LEU A 32 -20.52 -10.79 -7.84
C LEU A 32 -19.24 -10.42 -8.62
N PRO A 33 -19.17 -10.78 -9.91
CA PRO A 33 -18.03 -10.48 -10.77
C PRO A 33 -17.78 -8.97 -10.84
N ASN A 34 -16.52 -8.56 -10.61
CA ASN A 34 -16.11 -7.17 -10.72
C ASN A 34 -15.28 -6.97 -12.00
N ILE A 35 -15.73 -6.04 -12.85
CA ILE A 35 -14.93 -5.52 -13.97
C ILE A 35 -14.45 -4.13 -13.57
N PRO A 36 -13.12 -3.88 -13.46
CA PRO A 36 -12.58 -2.56 -13.20
C PRO A 36 -12.92 -1.63 -14.37
N THR A 37 -13.81 -0.66 -14.13
CA THR A 37 -14.19 0.32 -15.15
C THR A 37 -13.98 1.73 -14.59
N PRO A 38 -13.29 2.63 -15.31
CA PRO A 38 -13.31 4.06 -15.00
C PRO A 38 -14.75 4.55 -14.90
N THR A 39 -15.04 5.38 -13.90
CA THR A 39 -16.38 5.97 -13.78
C THR A 39 -16.45 7.20 -14.70
N LEU A 40 -17.45 7.26 -15.59
CA LEU A 40 -17.71 8.41 -16.47
C LEU A 40 -18.37 9.58 -15.72
N GLY A 41 -18.01 9.83 -14.45
CA GLY A 41 -18.54 10.95 -13.68
C GLY A 41 -20.02 10.82 -13.29
N GLY A 42 -20.47 9.62 -12.93
CA GLY A 42 -21.81 9.40 -12.38
C GLY A 42 -21.96 9.88 -10.94
N GLU A 43 -21.63 11.14 -10.63
CA GLU A 43 -21.69 11.67 -9.25
C GLU A 43 -23.13 11.95 -8.77
N VAL A 44 -24.07 12.23 -9.69
CA VAL A 44 -25.43 12.68 -9.36
C VAL A 44 -26.27 11.67 -8.58
N PHE A 45 -25.97 10.37 -8.67
CA PHE A 45 -26.74 9.30 -8.02
C PHE A 45 -25.95 8.51 -6.97
N TRP A 46 -24.77 9.00 -6.57
CA TRP A 46 -23.89 8.29 -5.64
C TRP A 46 -23.53 9.17 -4.46
N ASN A 47 -23.94 8.73 -3.27
CA ASN A 47 -23.60 9.40 -2.02
C ASN A 47 -22.26 8.88 -1.51
N ASN A 48 -21.32 9.78 -1.18
CA ASN A 48 -20.09 9.41 -0.49
C ASN A 48 -20.42 9.09 0.97
N ILE A 49 -20.16 7.85 1.39
CA ILE A 49 -20.42 7.37 2.74
C ILE A 49 -19.17 7.53 3.61
N ALA A 50 -18.01 7.21 3.06
CA ALA A 50 -16.74 7.27 3.76
C ALA A 50 -15.59 7.48 2.78
N GLU A 51 -14.53 8.11 3.26
CA GLU A 51 -13.30 8.33 2.50
C GLU A 51 -12.07 8.07 3.39
N TYR A 52 -11.08 7.37 2.85
CA TYR A 52 -9.83 7.07 3.56
C TYR A 52 -8.67 7.01 2.58
N GLY A 53 -7.66 7.88 2.75
CA GLY A 53 -6.46 7.87 1.90
C GLY A 53 -6.74 7.99 0.40
N GLY A 54 -7.77 8.77 0.01
CA GLY A 54 -8.22 8.93 -1.38
C GLY A 54 -9.16 7.83 -1.89
N TRP A 55 -9.38 6.75 -1.12
CA TRP A 55 -10.38 5.73 -1.43
C TRP A 55 -11.76 6.20 -1.00
N LYS A 56 -12.78 5.94 -1.82
CA LYS A 56 -14.15 6.38 -1.56
C LYS A 56 -15.09 5.19 -1.51
N LEU A 57 -15.87 5.10 -0.43
CA LEU A 57 -17.03 4.23 -0.34
C LEU A 57 -18.27 5.03 -0.72
N GLN A 58 -18.94 4.64 -1.80
CA GLN A 58 -20.13 5.33 -2.28
C GLN A 58 -21.33 4.40 -2.34
N GLN A 59 -22.53 4.92 -2.06
CA GLN A 59 -23.79 4.19 -2.24
C GLN A 59 -24.65 4.84 -3.32
N ASN A 60 -25.20 4.00 -4.19
CA ASN A 60 -26.17 4.43 -5.16
C ASN A 60 -27.51 4.75 -4.46
N MET A 61 -28.07 5.94 -4.73
CA MET A 61 -29.30 6.40 -4.07
C MET A 61 -30.55 5.63 -4.49
N ILE A 62 -30.54 5.01 -5.68
CA ILE A 62 -31.72 4.35 -6.28
C ILE A 62 -31.69 2.85 -6.00
N THR A 63 -30.55 2.21 -6.28
CA THR A 63 -30.40 0.75 -6.18
C THR A 63 -29.87 0.30 -4.82
N HIS A 64 -29.44 1.24 -3.96
CA HIS A 64 -28.85 1.01 -2.64
C HIS A 64 -27.58 0.13 -2.61
N HIS A 65 -27.03 -0.27 -3.76
CA HIS A 65 -25.73 -0.91 -3.85
C HIS A 65 -24.61 0.07 -3.50
N ALA A 66 -23.53 -0.46 -2.95
CA ALA A 66 -22.33 0.28 -2.65
C ALA A 66 -21.18 -0.10 -3.59
N ARG A 67 -20.22 0.81 -3.74
CA ARG A 67 -18.97 0.62 -4.47
C ARG A 67 -17.80 1.24 -3.73
N ILE A 68 -16.62 0.68 -3.94
CA ILE A 68 -15.35 1.27 -3.49
C ILE A 68 -14.59 1.77 -4.73
N LEU A 69 -14.14 3.02 -4.67
CA LEU A 69 -13.25 3.64 -5.65
C LEU A 69 -11.87 3.83 -5.05
N ASN A 70 -10.82 3.70 -5.86
CA ASN A 70 -9.47 4.09 -5.49
C ASN A 70 -9.24 5.61 -5.65
N SER A 71 -8.01 6.07 -5.34
CA SER A 71 -7.59 7.47 -5.48
C SER A 71 -7.75 8.03 -6.89
N ASP A 72 -7.71 7.16 -7.91
CA ASP A 72 -7.87 7.53 -9.32
C ASP A 72 -9.33 7.45 -9.80
N ASN A 73 -10.28 7.29 -8.87
CA ASN A 73 -11.72 7.12 -9.12
C ASN A 73 -12.08 5.90 -9.99
N VAL A 74 -11.25 4.86 -9.95
CA VAL A 74 -11.51 3.55 -10.57
C VAL A 74 -12.26 2.65 -9.58
N ARG A 75 -13.35 2.03 -10.04
CA ARG A 75 -14.11 1.08 -9.21
C ARG A 75 -13.35 -0.23 -9.04
N ILE A 76 -13.07 -0.59 -7.80
CA ILE A 76 -12.34 -1.81 -7.43
C ILE A 76 -13.21 -2.87 -6.74
N ALA A 77 -14.37 -2.48 -6.22
CA ALA A 77 -15.33 -3.38 -5.59
C ALA A 77 -16.74 -2.80 -5.64
N TRP A 78 -17.74 -3.66 -5.57
CA TRP A 78 -19.15 -3.28 -5.43
C TRP A 78 -19.95 -4.40 -4.76
N GLY A 79 -21.11 -4.08 -4.21
CA GLY A 79 -21.98 -5.06 -3.56
C GLY A 79 -22.97 -4.42 -2.59
N THR A 80 -23.34 -5.14 -1.54
CA THR A 80 -24.17 -4.60 -0.47
C THR A 80 -23.40 -3.57 0.36
N ILE A 81 -24.10 -2.60 0.96
CA ILE A 81 -23.47 -1.59 1.80
C ILE A 81 -22.68 -2.18 2.97
N ASN A 82 -23.25 -3.16 3.67
CA ASN A 82 -22.57 -3.82 4.79
C ASN A 82 -21.33 -4.60 4.34
N GLY A 83 -21.38 -5.23 3.17
CA GLY A 83 -20.22 -5.92 2.59
C GLY A 83 -19.10 -4.93 2.26
N MET A 84 -19.45 -3.80 1.66
CA MET A 84 -18.48 -2.77 1.27
C MET A 84 -17.90 -2.01 2.47
N ILE A 85 -18.69 -1.76 3.52
CA ILE A 85 -18.17 -1.19 4.79
C ILE A 85 -17.11 -2.11 5.37
N LYS A 86 -17.41 -3.41 5.52
CA LYS A 86 -16.44 -4.40 6.02
C LYS A 86 -15.19 -4.49 5.16
N ALA A 87 -15.34 -4.40 3.84
CA ALA A 87 -14.20 -4.37 2.92
C ALA A 87 -13.34 -3.12 3.13
N MET A 88 -13.96 -1.94 3.25
CA MET A 88 -13.29 -0.66 3.50
C MET A 88 -12.54 -0.67 4.83
N ASP A 89 -13.16 -1.18 5.91
CA ASP A 89 -12.52 -1.29 7.23
C ASP A 89 -11.27 -2.16 7.20
N ARG A 90 -11.34 -3.30 6.49
CA ARG A 90 -10.19 -4.19 6.30
C ARG A 90 -9.08 -3.52 5.49
N MET A 91 -9.43 -2.81 4.43
CA MET A 91 -8.48 -2.05 3.62
C MET A 91 -7.78 -0.97 4.44
N ALA A 92 -8.54 -0.18 5.22
CA ALA A 92 -7.99 0.87 6.08
C ALA A 92 -7.03 0.29 7.13
N ALA A 93 -7.38 -0.83 7.76
CA ALA A 93 -6.51 -1.50 8.73
C ALA A 93 -5.19 -1.98 8.12
N GLN A 94 -5.22 -2.50 6.89
CA GLN A 94 -4.02 -2.94 6.17
C GLN A 94 -3.14 -1.77 5.74
N LEU A 95 -3.74 -0.71 5.19
CA LEU A 95 -3.02 0.51 4.80
C LEU A 95 -2.33 1.14 6.02
N HIS A 96 -3.04 1.28 7.13
CA HIS A 96 -2.47 1.81 8.37
C HIS A 96 -1.30 0.95 8.89
N LYS A 97 -1.41 -0.39 8.81
CA LYS A 97 -0.31 -1.30 9.18
C LYS A 97 0.91 -1.10 8.27
N TYR A 98 0.70 -0.93 6.97
CA TYR A 98 1.77 -0.67 6.01
C TYR A 98 2.45 0.68 6.25
N GLU A 99 1.67 1.74 6.46
CA GLU A 99 2.19 3.07 6.78
C GLU A 99 3.02 3.08 8.06
N LYS A 100 2.54 2.39 9.10
CA LYS A 100 3.28 2.22 10.35
C LYS A 100 4.63 1.51 10.12
N LYS A 101 4.62 0.38 9.41
CA LYS A 101 5.86 -0.37 9.10
C LYS A 101 6.83 0.46 8.27
N LYS A 102 6.33 1.21 7.27
CA LYS A 102 7.15 2.11 6.44
C LYS A 102 7.79 3.22 7.27
N LYS A 103 7.05 3.77 8.24
CA LYS A 103 7.55 4.81 9.15
C LYS A 103 8.61 4.25 10.12
N GLU A 104 8.41 3.05 10.64
CA GLU A 104 9.41 2.32 11.45
C GLU A 104 10.69 2.08 10.66
N THR A 105 10.61 1.48 9.46
CA THR A 105 11.78 1.26 8.59
C THR A 105 12.49 2.56 8.19
N SER A 106 11.74 3.64 7.95
CA SER A 106 12.33 4.96 7.65
C SER A 106 13.02 5.56 8.88
N GLY A 107 12.46 5.37 10.08
CA GLY A 107 13.07 5.77 11.34
C GLY A 107 14.35 5.01 11.66
N ASP A 108 14.36 3.70 11.43
CA ASP A 108 15.54 2.84 11.57
C ASP A 108 16.66 3.31 10.62
N ARG A 109 16.31 3.59 9.36
CA ARG A 109 17.25 4.12 8.37
C ARG A 109 17.84 5.47 8.79
N ILE A 110 17.02 6.38 9.30
CA ILE A 110 17.47 7.69 9.80
C ILE A 110 18.45 7.50 10.98
N THR A 111 18.13 6.60 11.90
CA THR A 111 18.97 6.29 13.07
C THR A 111 20.35 5.76 12.65
N LEU A 112 20.37 4.81 11.70
CA LEU A 112 21.62 4.27 11.14
C LEU A 112 22.47 5.36 10.45
N MET A 113 21.84 6.31 9.75
CA MET A 113 22.55 7.44 9.16
C MET A 113 23.11 8.42 10.21
N GLU A 114 22.40 8.65 11.30
CA GLU A 114 22.90 9.47 12.42
C GLU A 114 24.09 8.81 13.13
N GLU A 115 24.05 7.49 13.32
CA GLU A 115 25.19 6.73 13.87
C GLU A 115 26.43 6.85 12.98
N LEU A 116 26.26 6.75 11.66
CA LEU A 116 27.36 6.92 10.71
C LEU A 116 27.98 8.33 10.79
N LYS A 117 27.14 9.37 11.00
CA LYS A 117 27.60 10.74 11.20
C LYS A 117 28.42 10.88 12.48
N LYS A 118 27.96 10.33 13.61
CA LYS A 118 28.70 10.33 14.88
C LYS A 118 30.03 9.58 14.78
N LEU A 119 30.06 8.45 14.08
CA LEU A 119 31.31 7.73 13.82
C LEU A 119 32.31 8.56 13.03
N LYS A 120 31.83 9.36 12.06
CA LYS A 120 32.69 10.26 11.30
C LYS A 120 33.26 11.37 12.19
N GLU A 121 32.44 11.96 13.05
CA GLU A 121 32.88 12.97 14.02
C GLU A 121 33.96 12.40 14.98
N LEU A 122 33.80 11.17 15.47
CA LEU A 122 34.80 10.51 16.31
C LEU A 122 36.13 10.27 15.60
N LEU A 123 36.09 9.93 14.30
CA LEU A 123 37.28 9.80 13.48
C LEU A 123 37.97 11.16 13.30
N ASP A 124 37.22 12.21 13.04
CA ASP A 124 37.75 13.56 12.80
C ASP A 124 38.43 14.16 14.04
N ILE A 125 37.95 13.86 15.25
CA ILE A 125 38.62 14.24 16.50
C ILE A 125 39.75 13.28 16.91
N GLY A 126 40.01 12.23 16.14
CA GLY A 126 41.05 11.23 16.41
C GLY A 126 40.74 10.26 17.55
N ALA A 127 39.47 10.16 17.98
CA ALA A 127 39.04 9.23 19.03
C ALA A 127 38.98 7.78 18.55
N ILE A 128 38.87 7.55 17.24
CA ILE A 128 38.95 6.23 16.60
C ILE A 128 39.89 6.26 15.41
N THR A 129 40.42 5.09 15.05
CA THR A 129 41.27 4.93 13.88
C THR A 129 40.44 4.81 12.59
N GLN A 130 41.08 5.06 11.44
CA GLN A 130 40.46 4.89 10.12
C GLN A 130 39.94 3.45 9.93
N ARG A 131 40.71 2.45 10.38
CA ARG A 131 40.33 1.04 10.29
C ARG A 131 39.05 0.73 11.08
N GLU A 132 38.95 1.22 12.31
CA GLU A 132 37.76 1.02 13.14
C GLU A 132 36.53 1.72 12.55
N TYR A 133 36.73 2.91 11.97
CA TYR A 133 35.67 3.61 11.26
C TYR A 133 35.18 2.80 10.05
N ASP A 134 36.08 2.29 9.21
CA ASP A 134 35.74 1.55 8.00
C ASP A 134 35.00 0.24 8.32
N GLU A 135 35.43 -0.50 9.35
CA GLU A 135 34.77 -1.72 9.81
C GLU A 135 33.34 -1.45 10.32
N LYS A 136 33.15 -0.39 11.12
CA LYS A 136 31.83 -0.03 11.66
C LYS A 136 30.91 0.55 10.59
N LYS A 137 31.44 1.40 9.71
CA LYS A 137 30.71 1.93 8.55
C LYS A 137 30.19 0.79 7.68
N LYS A 138 31.02 -0.21 7.38
CA LYS A 138 30.59 -1.36 6.58
C LYS A 138 29.39 -2.08 7.22
N ARG A 139 29.44 -2.35 8.53
CA ARG A 139 28.33 -3.00 9.24
C ARG A 139 27.03 -2.22 9.17
N ILE A 140 27.09 -0.89 9.33
CA ILE A 140 25.91 -0.02 9.23
C ILE A 140 25.38 -0.01 7.79
N MET A 141 26.26 0.03 6.80
CA MET A 141 25.86 -0.03 5.38
C MET A 141 25.22 -1.37 5.00
N ASP A 142 25.62 -2.48 5.63
CA ASP A 142 25.02 -3.80 5.41
C ASP A 142 23.61 -3.92 6.02
N GLN A 143 23.22 -3.01 6.93
CA GLN A 143 21.89 -2.96 7.58
C GLN A 143 20.89 -2.02 6.89
N LEU A 144 21.34 -1.24 5.90
CA LEU A 144 20.56 -0.31 5.11
C LEU A 144 19.94 -0.97 3.87
#